data_AF-A0A0C9X2X9-F1
#
_entry.id   AF-A0A0C9X2X9-F1
#
_cell.length_a   1.000
_cell.length_b   1.000
_cell.length_c   1.000
_cell.angle_alpha   90.00
_cell.angle_beta   90.00
_cell.angle_gamma   90.00
#
_symmetry.space_group_name_H-M   'P 1'
#
loop_
_entity.id
_entity.type
_entity.pdbx_description
1 polymer ?
#
loop_
_entity_poly.entity_id
_entity_poly.type
_entity_poly.pdbx_seq_one_letter_code
_entity_poly.pdbx_strand_id
1 'polypeptide(L)'
;EYVLQDANKRSADLPASGLFKPAPEPLPNYGEGRIRQYNIDIHLMVVLNGMERRLHDFIRLGNEAGLQFERVWDFGDMGAVEYRLPENRVHVRAKL
;
A
#
# COMPACT_ATOMS: atom_id res chain seq x y z
N GLU A 1 1.23 -7.98 -12.96
CA GLU A 1 0.86 -6.87 -13.86
C GLU A 1 -0.65 -6.88 -14.00
N TYR A 2 -1.34 -5.87 -13.46
CA TYR A 2 -2.78 -5.72 -13.67
C TYR A 2 -3.01 -4.31 -14.19
N VAL A 3 -3.48 -4.22 -15.44
CA VAL A 3 -3.80 -2.97 -16.10
C VAL A 3 -5.31 -2.81 -16.04
N LEU A 4 -5.80 -1.86 -15.24
CA LEU A 4 -7.14 -1.31 -15.44
C LEU A 4 -7.04 -0.24 -16.55
N GLN A 5 -7.64 -0.50 -17.71
CA GLN A 5 -7.95 0.51 -18.74
C GLN A 5 -9.45 0.42 -19.04
N ASP A 6 -10.29 1.44 -19.14
CA ASP A 6 -10.22 2.90 -18.95
C ASP A 6 -11.72 3.32 -18.81
N ALA A 7 -12.08 4.35 -18.02
CA ALA A 7 -13.50 4.76 -17.90
C ALA A 7 -13.95 5.68 -19.06
N ASN A 8 -13.00 6.25 -19.80
CA ASN A 8 -13.30 6.98 -21.02
C ASN A 8 -12.13 6.84 -22.01
N LYS A 9 -12.19 5.81 -22.85
CA LYS A 9 -11.27 5.69 -23.99
C LYS A 9 -11.64 6.78 -24.99
N ARG A 10 -10.89 7.87 -25.04
CA ARG A 10 -10.89 8.70 -26.25
C ARG A 10 -10.36 7.82 -27.39
N SER A 11 -11.23 7.46 -28.32
CA SER A 11 -10.80 6.88 -29.58
C SER A 11 -9.78 7.85 -30.20
N ALA A 12 -8.65 7.32 -30.64
CA ALA A 12 -7.58 8.07 -31.30
C ALA A 12 -8.04 8.78 -32.60
N ASP A 13 -9.32 8.62 -32.98
CA ASP A 13 -9.89 9.00 -34.27
C ASP A 13 -10.83 10.22 -34.23
N LEU A 14 -10.98 10.90 -33.09
CA LEU A 14 -11.80 12.13 -33.04
C LEU A 14 -10.98 13.34 -33.49
N PRO A 15 -11.35 14.02 -34.60
CA PRO A 15 -10.60 15.16 -35.11
C PRO A 15 -10.58 16.26 -34.06
N ALA A 16 -9.40 16.83 -33.86
CA ALA A 16 -9.15 17.96 -33.00
C ALA A 16 -10.05 19.14 -33.41
N SER A 17 -11.25 19.24 -32.82
CA SER A 17 -11.93 20.53 -32.71
C SER A 17 -11.11 21.36 -31.71
N GLY A 18 -10.05 21.97 -32.24
CA GLY A 18 -8.90 22.57 -31.55
C GLY A 18 -9.20 23.82 -30.72
N LEU A 19 -10.31 23.86 -29.99
CA LEU A 19 -10.63 24.96 -29.09
C LEU A 19 -10.06 24.76 -27.68
N PHE A 20 -9.77 23.53 -27.27
CA PHE A 20 -9.27 23.25 -25.92
C PHE A 20 -8.15 22.21 -25.93
N LYS A 21 -7.01 22.58 -25.36
CA LYS A 21 -5.92 21.65 -25.05
C LYS A 21 -6.46 20.63 -24.03
N PRO A 22 -6.28 19.31 -24.25
CA PRO A 22 -6.64 18.32 -23.25
C PRO A 22 -5.94 18.62 -21.93
N ALA A 23 -6.64 18.36 -20.81
CA ALA A 23 -6.05 18.49 -19.49
C ALA A 23 -4.79 17.60 -19.39
N PRO A 24 -3.76 18.02 -18.63
CA PRO A 24 -2.60 17.18 -18.37
C PRO A 24 -3.03 15.83 -17.80
N GLU A 25 -2.25 14.79 -18.10
CA GLU A 25 -2.43 13.47 -17.51
C GLU A 25 -2.57 13.60 -15.97
N PRO A 26 -3.53 12.90 -15.37
CA PRO A 26 -3.72 12.94 -13.93
C PRO A 26 -2.43 12.55 -13.22
N LEU A 27 -2.17 13.18 -12.08
CA LEU A 27 -0.99 12.87 -11.28
C LEU A 27 -0.98 11.37 -10.90
N PRO A 28 0.18 10.74 -10.67
CA PRO A 28 0.25 9.33 -10.29
C PRO A 28 -0.53 8.95 -9.01
N ASN A 29 -0.90 9.94 -8.20
CA ASN A 29 -1.72 9.81 -7.00
C ASN A 29 -3.21 10.15 -7.21
N TYR A 30 -3.62 10.51 -8.43
CA TYR A 30 -4.98 10.93 -8.77
C TYR A 30 -5.81 9.72 -9.20
N GLY A 31 -6.95 9.49 -8.53
CA GLY A 31 -7.88 8.40 -8.82
C GLY A 31 -8.42 7.72 -7.56
N GLU A 32 -9.58 7.08 -7.69
CA GLU A 32 -10.29 6.42 -6.58
C GLU A 32 -9.52 5.22 -6.01
N GLY A 33 -8.71 4.54 -6.83
CA GLY A 33 -7.99 3.32 -6.43
C GLY A 33 -7.02 3.48 -5.25
N ARG A 34 -6.65 4.71 -4.86
CA ARG A 34 -5.82 4.97 -3.67
C ARG A 34 -6.51 5.81 -2.59
N ILE A 35 -7.78 6.18 -2.79
CA ILE A 35 -8.49 7.08 -1.87
C ILE A 35 -8.58 6.50 -0.46
N ARG A 36 -8.79 5.17 -0.36
CA ARG A 36 -8.91 4.46 0.91
C ARG A 36 -7.61 4.51 1.70
N GLN A 37 -6.47 4.30 1.04
CA GLN A 37 -5.15 4.36 1.68
C GLN A 37 -4.87 5.74 2.26
N TYR A 38 -5.16 6.81 1.51
CA TYR A 38 -4.98 8.19 1.99
C TYR A 38 -5.92 8.53 3.15
N ASN A 39 -7.17 8.10 3.07
CA ASN A 39 -8.14 8.32 4.14
C ASN A 39 -7.73 7.63 5.45
N ILE A 40 -7.18 6.42 5.38
CA ILE A 40 -6.69 5.71 6.57
C ILE A 40 -5.49 6.44 7.18
N ASP A 41 -4.52 6.86 6.36
CA ASP A 41 -3.34 7.60 6.86
C ASP A 41 -3.74 8.91 7.56
N ILE A 42 -4.62 9.70 6.94
CA ILE A 42 -5.16 10.93 7.54
C ILE A 42 -5.94 10.61 8.83
N HIS A 43 -6.74 9.54 8.84
CA HIS A 43 -7.51 9.16 10.02
C HIS A 43 -6.60 8.76 11.19
N LEU A 44 -5.56 7.97 10.94
CA LEU A 44 -4.55 7.60 11.94
C LEU A 44 -3.79 8.84 12.46
N MET A 45 -3.44 9.77 11.58
CA MET A 45 -2.79 11.03 11.96
C MET A 45 -3.69 11.86 12.89
N VAL A 46 -4.96 12.07 12.52
CA VAL A 46 -5.88 12.95 13.27
C VAL A 46 -6.25 12.35 14.64
N VAL A 47 -6.48 11.03 14.72
CA VAL A 47 -7.00 10.40 15.94
C VAL A 47 -5.88 9.94 16.88
N LEU A 48 -4.73 9.53 16.34
CA LEU A 48 -3.69 8.85 17.12
C LEU A 48 -2.30 9.50 17.00
N ASN A 49 -2.15 10.59 16.23
CA ASN A 49 -0.83 11.08 15.77
C ASN A 49 0.00 9.96 15.13
N GLY A 50 -0.68 9.04 14.45
CA GLY A 50 -0.07 7.92 13.74
C GLY A 50 0.23 8.25 12.29
N MET A 51 0.80 7.27 11.59
CA MET A 51 0.97 7.27 10.14
C MET A 51 0.89 5.83 9.63
N GLU A 52 0.48 5.66 8.38
CA GLU A 52 0.64 4.40 7.66
C GLU A 52 2.12 4.10 7.41
N ARG A 53 2.46 2.81 7.38
CA ARG A 53 3.85 2.35 7.30
C ARG A 53 4.15 1.66 5.99
N ARG A 54 5.41 1.79 5.53
CA ARG A 54 5.91 1.06 4.37
C ARG A 54 6.52 -0.27 4.83
N LEU A 55 6.71 -1.19 3.88
CA LEU A 55 7.27 -2.52 4.17
C LEU A 55 8.60 -2.47 4.94
N HIS A 56 9.51 -1.56 4.58
CA HIS A 56 10.79 -1.44 5.29
C HIS A 56 10.64 -1.02 6.76
N ASP A 57 9.59 -0.25 7.09
CA ASP A 57 9.29 0.11 8.48
C ASP A 57 8.84 -1.11 9.27
N PHE A 58 7.98 -1.94 8.67
CA PHE A 58 7.54 -3.19 9.28
C PHE A 58 8.71 -4.16 9.50
N ILE A 59 9.60 -4.32 8.53
CA ILE A 59 10.81 -5.14 8.68
C ILE A 59 11.68 -4.62 9.83
N ARG A 60 11.93 -3.30 9.86
CA ARG A 60 12.74 -2.68 10.91
C ARG A 60 12.12 -2.88 12.30
N LEU A 61 10.83 -2.58 12.46
CA LEU A 61 10.12 -2.73 13.73
C LEU A 61 10.02 -4.19 14.17
N GLY A 62 9.82 -5.12 13.24
CA GLY A 62 9.84 -6.56 13.51
C GLY A 62 11.20 -6.99 14.07
N ASN A 63 12.29 -6.59 13.42
CA ASN A 63 13.65 -6.88 13.89
C ASN A 63 13.92 -6.28 15.27
N GLU A 64 13.51 -5.03 15.52
CA GLU A 64 13.61 -4.38 16.83
C GLU A 64 12.78 -5.11 17.91
N ALA A 65 11.66 -5.72 17.53
CA ALA A 65 10.82 -6.55 18.40
C ALA A 65 11.33 -8.00 18.55
N GLY A 66 12.44 -8.38 17.91
CA GLY A 66 12.99 -9.74 17.94
C GLY A 66 12.22 -10.75 17.07
N LEU A 67 11.48 -10.27 16.08
CA LEU A 67 10.79 -11.06 15.08
C LEU A 67 11.54 -11.01 13.75
N GLN A 68 11.47 -12.09 12.97
CA GLN A 68 12.02 -12.13 11.62
C GLN A 68 10.88 -12.01 10.60
N PHE A 69 10.96 -11.00 9.73
CA PHE A 69 10.01 -10.85 8.63
C PHE A 69 10.09 -12.07 7.68
N GLU A 70 8.93 -12.61 7.31
CA GLU A 70 8.82 -13.77 6.42
C GLU A 70 8.22 -13.36 5.07
N ARG A 71 7.06 -12.69 5.08
CA ARG A 71 6.30 -12.38 3.85
C ARG A 71 5.27 -11.26 4.06
N VAL A 72 4.91 -10.57 2.98
CA VAL A 72 3.70 -9.74 2.89
C VAL A 72 2.64 -10.47 2.08
N TRP A 73 1.41 -10.44 2.57
CA TRP A 73 0.22 -10.87 1.88
C TRP A 73 -0.59 -9.65 1.45
N ASP A 74 -0.94 -9.58 0.17
CA ASP A 74 -1.75 -8.51 -0.41
C ASP A 74 -3.18 -9.03 -0.67
N PHE A 75 -4.17 -8.34 -0.10
CA PHE A 75 -5.60 -8.64 -0.26
C PHE A 75 -6.36 -7.53 -1.01
N GLY A 76 -5.64 -6.67 -1.74
CA GLY A 76 -6.20 -5.56 -2.51
C GLY A 76 -6.29 -4.27 -1.70
N ASP A 77 -7.24 -4.20 -0.76
CA ASP A 77 -7.48 -2.99 0.05
C ASP A 77 -6.62 -2.93 1.33
N MET A 78 -6.22 -4.09 1.84
CA MET A 78 -5.39 -4.26 3.03
C MET A 78 -4.43 -5.43 2.81
N GLY A 79 -3.43 -5.54 3.68
CA GLY A 79 -2.48 -6.65 3.65
C GLY A 79 -2.16 -7.15 5.04
N ALA A 80 -1.49 -8.29 5.10
CA ALA A 80 -0.93 -8.84 6.33
C ALA A 80 0.58 -8.99 6.21
N VAL A 81 1.28 -8.77 7.33
CA VAL A 81 2.72 -9.04 7.43
C VAL A 81 2.90 -10.28 8.29
N GLU A 82 3.54 -11.29 7.71
CA GLU A 82 3.88 -12.54 8.38
C GLU A 82 5.29 -12.45 8.96
N TYR A 83 5.41 -12.84 10.22
CA TYR A 83 6.68 -12.94 10.94
C TYR A 83 6.86 -14.34 11.50
N ARG A 84 8.11 -14.72 11.72
CA ARG A 84 8.48 -15.92 12.47
C ARG A 84 9.41 -15.60 13.63
N LEU A 85 9.47 -16.53 14.59
CA LEU A 85 10.50 -16.50 15.62
C LEU A 85 11.86 -16.85 15.01
N PRO A 86 12.94 -16.16 15.40
CA PRO A 86 14.29 -16.57 15.05
C PRO A 86 14.61 -17.96 15.63
N GLU A 87 15.40 -18.75 14.92
CA GLU A 87 15.70 -20.17 15.27
C GLU A 87 16.27 -20.35 16.69
N ASN A 88 17.01 -19.36 17.18
CA ASN A 88 17.61 -19.36 18.52
C ASN A 88 16.58 -19.20 19.67
N ARG A 89 15.32 -18.85 19.38
CA ARG A 89 14.26 -18.64 20.39
C ARG A 89 13.31 -19.83 20.57
N VAL A 90 13.40 -20.85 19.72
CA VAL A 90 12.48 -22.01 19.73
C VAL A 90 12.69 -22.91 20.97
N HIS A 91 13.82 -22.78 21.68
CA HIS A 91 14.24 -23.70 22.74
C HIS A 91 13.74 -23.39 24.16
N VAL A 92 13.00 -22.29 24.38
CA VAL A 92 12.41 -22.00 25.70
C VAL A 92 11.01 -22.61 25.79
N ARG A 93 10.89 -23.92 25.60
CA ARG A 93 9.69 -24.64 26.06
C ARG A 93 9.90 -24.96 27.53
N ALA A 94 9.16 -24.24 28.37
CA ALA A 94 9.04 -24.50 29.80
C ALA A 94 8.69 -25.98 30.03
N LYS A 95 9.59 -26.71 30.68
CA LYS A 95 9.22 -27.92 31.42
C LYS A 95 8.54 -27.42 32.70
N LEU A 96 7.22 -27.56 32.76
CA LEU A 96 6.49 -27.62 34.03
C LEU A 96 6.75 -28.98 34.67
#